data_AF-A0A4R2HD33-F1
#
_entry.id   AF-A0A4R2HD33-F1
#
_cell.length_a   1.000
_cell.length_b   1.000
_cell.length_c   1.000
_cell.angle_alpha   90.00
_cell.angle_beta   90.00
_cell.angle_gamma   90.00
#
_symmetry.space_group_name_H-M   'P 1'
#
loop_
_entity.id
_entity.type
_entity.pdbx_description
1 polymer ?
#
loop_
_entity_poly.entity_id
_entity_poly.type
_entity_poly.pdbx_seq_one_letter_code
_entity_poly.pdbx_strand_id
1 'polypeptide(L)'
;MRAEKGEYHISRADVYAHRKGIIFAVVMPGMLNRRFEYEASFITAVADCSEALRGQLYLAATRSYMGNDNKLIFRTSQLPDFYRIPVVATGDVHYHHPARRDLQDVLTCVREKCKIQEAGFRLHQNAERYMKEVAEMKRLFRKYPSTIYNTMVISEACNFSLDELKYVYPE
;
A
#
# COMPACT_ATOMS: atom_id res chain seq x y z
N MET A 1 9.47 6.12 -26.22
CA MET A 1 8.43 5.29 -25.56
C MET A 1 9.14 4.11 -24.92
N ARG A 2 9.06 3.91 -23.59
CA ARG A 2 9.92 2.95 -22.83
C ARG A 2 9.29 1.56 -22.60
N ALA A 3 8.08 1.32 -23.07
CA ALA A 3 7.35 0.06 -22.90
C ALA A 3 6.42 -0.17 -24.09
N GLU A 4 6.05 -1.44 -24.32
CA GLU A 4 5.09 -1.82 -25.36
C GLU A 4 3.69 -1.30 -25.04
N LYS A 5 2.80 -1.33 -26.05
CA LYS A 5 1.41 -0.89 -25.86
C LYS A 5 0.71 -1.81 -24.85
N GLY A 6 0.29 -1.24 -23.73
CA GLY A 6 -0.35 -1.97 -22.63
C GLY A 6 0.59 -2.21 -21.44
N GLU A 7 1.87 -1.86 -21.56
CA GLU A 7 2.84 -1.92 -20.48
C GLU A 7 3.28 -0.51 -20.06
N TYR A 8 3.53 -0.35 -18.76
CA TYR A 8 4.01 0.90 -18.20
C TYR A 8 5.21 0.59 -17.30
N HIS A 9 6.36 1.12 -17.66
CA HIS A 9 7.58 0.99 -16.87
C HIS A 9 7.91 2.31 -16.19
N ILE A 10 7.92 2.30 -14.87
CA ILE A 10 8.38 3.40 -14.02
C ILE A 10 9.63 2.94 -13.27
N SER A 11 10.70 3.72 -13.34
CA SER A 11 11.92 3.48 -12.58
C SER A 11 11.95 4.34 -11.31
N ARG A 12 12.82 3.97 -10.35
CA ARG A 12 13.08 4.79 -9.16
C ARG A 12 13.63 6.17 -9.53
N ALA A 13 14.43 6.27 -10.61
CA ALA A 13 14.93 7.55 -11.10
C ALA A 13 13.80 8.47 -11.55
N ASP A 14 12.79 7.93 -12.23
CA ASP A 14 11.60 8.70 -12.64
C ASP A 14 10.82 9.19 -11.40
N VAL A 15 10.64 8.34 -10.39
CA VAL A 15 10.00 8.71 -9.12
C VAL A 15 10.76 9.84 -8.43
N TYR A 16 12.09 9.75 -8.33
CA TYR A 16 12.91 10.75 -7.66
C TYR A 16 12.94 12.08 -8.41
N ALA A 17 12.99 12.05 -9.74
CA ALA A 17 12.97 13.24 -10.58
C ALA A 17 11.65 14.03 -10.42
N HIS A 18 10.54 13.34 -10.17
CA HIS A 18 9.20 13.93 -10.08
C HIS A 18 8.58 13.92 -8.67
N ARG A 19 9.39 13.76 -7.61
CA ARG A 19 8.91 13.60 -6.22
C ARG A 19 8.19 14.81 -5.61
N LYS A 20 8.36 16.01 -6.18
CA LYS A 20 7.89 17.26 -5.57
C LYS A 20 6.37 17.26 -5.40
N GLY A 21 5.91 17.42 -4.16
CA GLY A 21 4.48 17.49 -3.83
C GLY A 21 3.77 16.13 -3.76
N ILE A 22 4.52 15.02 -3.81
CA ILE A 22 3.97 13.67 -3.75
C ILE A 22 4.32 13.04 -2.40
N ILE A 23 3.33 12.40 -1.77
CA ILE A 23 3.53 11.52 -0.61
C ILE A 23 3.57 10.08 -1.11
N PHE A 24 4.58 9.33 -0.67
CA PHE A 24 4.83 7.96 -1.05
C PHE A 24 4.59 7.02 0.13
N ALA A 25 4.05 5.84 -0.17
CA ALA A 25 3.98 4.74 0.79
C ALA A 25 4.66 3.51 0.20
N VAL A 26 5.61 2.92 0.93
CA VAL A 26 6.25 1.67 0.55
C VAL A 26 5.28 0.52 0.79
N VAL A 27 5.01 -0.25 -0.27
CA VAL A 27 4.30 -1.52 -0.16
C VAL A 27 5.26 -2.54 0.45
N MET A 28 4.95 -2.97 1.68
CA MET A 28 5.79 -3.92 2.40
C MET A 28 5.55 -5.35 1.86
N PRO A 29 6.61 -6.17 1.70
CA PRO A 29 6.47 -7.56 1.32
C PRO A 29 5.56 -8.33 2.30
N GLY A 30 4.66 -9.16 1.78
CA GLY A 30 3.75 -9.98 2.60
C GLY A 30 4.40 -11.20 3.28
N MET A 31 5.73 -11.32 3.19
CA MET A 31 6.49 -12.46 3.70
C MET A 31 7.78 -11.99 4.38
N LEU A 32 8.18 -12.74 5.41
CA LEU A 32 9.47 -12.61 6.07
C LEU A 32 10.27 -13.88 5.79
N ASN A 33 11.59 -13.77 5.80
CA ASN A 33 12.48 -14.91 5.68
C ASN A 33 12.42 -15.81 6.94
N ARG A 34 13.17 -16.92 6.93
CA ARG A 34 13.19 -17.89 8.05
C ARG A 34 13.69 -17.31 9.38
N ARG A 35 14.39 -16.18 9.35
CA ARG A 35 14.86 -15.43 10.53
C ARG A 35 13.85 -14.35 10.98
N PHE A 36 12.65 -14.38 10.41
CA PHE A 36 11.60 -13.38 10.60
C PHE A 36 12.03 -11.97 10.17
N GLU A 37 12.89 -11.82 9.17
CA GLU A 37 13.37 -10.53 8.67
C GLU A 37 12.85 -10.26 7.26
N TYR A 38 12.77 -8.98 6.89
CA TYR A 38 12.67 -8.62 5.47
C TYR A 38 14.00 -8.95 4.79
N GLU A 39 13.95 -9.25 3.49
CA GLU A 39 15.15 -9.50 2.70
C GLU A 39 16.09 -8.29 2.74
N ALA A 40 17.40 -8.56 2.82
CA ALA A 40 18.41 -7.50 2.94
C ALA A 40 18.36 -6.53 1.75
N SER A 41 18.14 -7.05 0.53
CA SER A 41 17.98 -6.24 -0.67
C SER A 41 16.78 -5.28 -0.58
N PHE A 42 15.67 -5.73 0.00
CA PHE A 42 14.50 -4.88 0.23
C PHE A 42 14.80 -3.79 1.27
N ILE A 43 15.48 -4.14 2.36
CA ILE A 43 15.87 -3.17 3.39
C ILE A 43 16.82 -2.11 2.82
N THR A 44 17.79 -2.49 1.99
CA THR A 44 18.65 -1.55 1.28
C THR A 44 17.82 -0.61 0.39
N ALA A 45 16.86 -1.15 -0.37
CA ALA A 45 15.98 -0.33 -1.20
C ALA A 45 15.14 0.66 -0.37
N VAL A 46 14.65 0.26 0.81
CA VAL A 46 13.94 1.14 1.74
C VAL A 46 14.87 2.25 2.26
N ALA A 47 16.11 1.92 2.59
CA ALA A 47 17.10 2.89 3.08
C ALA A 47 17.39 3.97 2.02
N ASP A 48 17.69 3.55 0.79
CA ASP A 48 17.90 4.46 -0.34
C ASP A 48 16.66 5.36 -0.59
N CYS A 49 15.45 4.77 -0.53
CA CYS A 49 14.21 5.53 -0.70
C CYS A 49 14.02 6.55 0.43
N SER A 50 14.39 6.21 1.67
CA SER A 50 14.35 7.15 2.81
C SER A 50 15.24 8.36 2.59
N GLU A 51 16.43 8.15 2.04
CA GLU A 51 17.36 9.23 1.70
C GLU A 51 16.78 10.11 0.58
N ALA A 52 16.27 9.49 -0.48
CA ALA A 52 15.75 10.20 -1.64
C ALA A 52 14.38 10.88 -1.42
N LEU A 53 13.54 10.36 -0.51
CA LEU A 53 12.15 10.80 -0.30
C LEU A 53 11.91 11.28 1.14
N ARG A 54 12.95 11.80 1.79
CA ARG A 54 12.91 12.24 3.19
C ARG A 54 11.75 13.21 3.44
N GLY A 55 10.93 12.88 4.45
CA GLY A 55 9.76 13.68 4.83
C GLY A 55 8.51 13.48 3.95
N GLN A 56 8.60 12.66 2.90
CA GLN A 56 7.51 12.36 1.98
C GLN A 56 7.22 10.84 1.89
N LEU A 57 7.92 10.02 2.69
CA LEU A 57 7.83 8.57 2.62
C LEU A 57 7.21 7.99 3.89
N TYR A 58 6.31 7.03 3.71
CA TYR A 58 5.71 6.21 4.76
C TYR A 58 5.92 4.73 4.46
N LEU A 59 5.87 3.88 5.48
CA LEU A 59 5.79 2.44 5.33
C LEU A 59 4.33 1.99 5.50
N ALA A 60 3.77 1.29 4.52
CA ALA A 60 2.38 0.81 4.61
C ALA A 60 2.28 -0.46 5.46
N ALA A 61 1.47 -0.42 6.50
CA ALA A 61 1.15 -1.58 7.33
C ALA A 61 -0.31 -1.98 7.12
N THR A 62 -0.53 -3.21 6.64
CA THR A 62 -1.86 -3.77 6.37
C THR A 62 -2.16 -4.93 7.31
N ARG A 63 -3.39 -4.98 7.81
CA ARG A 63 -3.97 -6.15 8.52
C ARG A 63 -4.85 -6.93 7.55
N SER A 64 -4.31 -7.99 6.98
CA SER A 64 -4.98 -8.84 5.99
C SER A 64 -5.64 -10.09 6.59
N TYR A 65 -5.57 -10.25 7.91
CA TYR A 65 -5.98 -11.44 8.68
C TYR A 65 -5.27 -12.73 8.23
N MET A 66 -4.02 -12.60 7.79
CA MET A 66 -3.12 -13.73 7.59
C MET A 66 -2.38 -14.08 8.87
N GLY A 67 -1.96 -15.34 9.00
CA GLY A 67 -1.29 -15.85 10.21
C GLY A 67 0.01 -15.13 10.57
N ASN A 68 0.63 -14.40 9.64
CA ASN A 68 1.87 -13.67 9.83
C ASN A 68 1.71 -12.14 9.99
N ASP A 69 0.49 -11.58 9.93
CA ASP A 69 0.24 -10.14 10.03
C ASP A 69 0.93 -9.49 11.23
N ASN A 70 0.82 -10.11 12.41
CA ASN A 70 1.44 -9.58 13.64
C ASN A 70 2.97 -9.47 13.50
N LYS A 71 3.61 -10.43 12.83
CA LYS A 71 5.05 -10.45 12.64
C LYS A 71 5.48 -9.38 11.64
N LEU A 72 4.74 -9.27 10.54
CA LEU A 72 4.97 -8.25 9.51
C LEU A 72 4.85 -6.84 10.10
N ILE A 73 3.73 -6.55 10.78
CA ILE A 73 3.51 -5.23 11.37
C ILE A 73 4.53 -4.92 12.44
N PHE A 74 4.89 -5.91 13.28
CA PHE A 74 5.95 -5.73 14.27
C PHE A 74 7.28 -5.35 13.59
N ARG A 75 7.71 -6.08 12.56
CA ARG A 75 8.95 -5.75 11.84
C ARG A 75 8.89 -4.39 11.15
N THR A 76 7.78 -4.07 10.49
CA THR A 76 7.58 -2.74 9.90
C THR A 76 7.63 -1.64 10.96
N SER A 77 7.08 -1.86 12.15
CA SER A 77 7.06 -0.89 13.24
C SER A 77 8.44 -0.61 13.86
N GLN A 78 9.45 -1.45 13.59
CA GLN A 78 10.83 -1.21 14.06
C GLN A 78 11.68 -0.41 13.07
N LEU A 79 11.33 -0.42 11.78
CA LEU A 79 12.06 0.32 10.75
C LEU A 79 12.13 1.85 10.98
N PRO A 80 11.12 2.53 11.58
CA PRO A 80 11.23 3.94 11.92
C PRO A 80 12.45 4.28 12.78
N ASP A 81 12.85 3.41 13.70
CA ASP A 81 13.99 3.66 14.60
C ASP A 81 15.32 3.76 13.86
N PHE A 82 15.44 3.04 12.74
CA PHE A 82 16.64 3.00 11.92
C PHE A 82 16.62 4.02 10.77
N TYR A 83 15.47 4.19 10.13
CA TYR A 83 15.36 4.94 8.86
C TYR A 83 14.56 6.24 8.98
N ARG A 84 13.96 6.53 10.14
CA ARG A 84 13.12 7.70 10.41
C ARG A 84 11.94 7.83 9.42
N ILE A 85 11.42 6.69 8.95
CA ILE A 85 10.26 6.63 8.06
C ILE A 85 9.03 6.31 8.92
N PRO A 86 8.00 7.17 9.00
CA PRO A 86 6.77 6.86 9.72
C PRO A 86 6.02 5.68 9.07
N VAL A 87 5.24 4.96 9.88
CA VAL A 87 4.37 3.86 9.41
C VAL A 87 2.94 4.38 9.28
N VAL A 88 2.22 4.03 8.22
CA VAL A 88 0.80 4.34 8.02
C VAL A 88 -0.02 3.06 7.95
N ALA A 89 -1.20 3.06 8.57
CA ALA A 89 -2.13 1.94 8.47
C ALA A 89 -2.88 1.98 7.14
N THR A 90 -2.97 0.84 6.47
CA THR A 90 -3.71 0.69 5.21
C THR A 90 -4.67 -0.50 5.29
N GLY A 91 -5.79 -0.39 4.58
CA GLY A 91 -6.80 -1.45 4.52
C GLY A 91 -6.63 -2.42 3.35
N ASP A 92 -5.84 -2.04 2.33
CA ASP A 92 -5.72 -2.78 1.07
C ASP A 92 -7.12 -3.13 0.51
N VAL A 93 -7.93 -2.09 0.36
CA VAL A 93 -9.38 -2.18 0.14
C VAL A 93 -9.67 -2.41 -1.33
N HIS A 94 -10.43 -3.46 -1.62
CA HIS A 94 -10.90 -3.80 -2.97
C HIS A 94 -12.41 -3.57 -3.15
N TYR A 95 -13.15 -3.44 -2.05
CA TYR A 95 -14.60 -3.27 -2.08
C TYR A 95 -15.10 -2.46 -0.88
N HIS A 96 -16.26 -1.82 -0.99
CA HIS A 96 -16.79 -0.94 0.07
C HIS A 96 -17.45 -1.70 1.23
N HIS A 97 -18.00 -2.90 0.99
CA HIS A 97 -18.76 -3.66 1.98
C HIS A 97 -18.42 -5.16 1.88
N PRO A 98 -18.36 -5.93 2.99
CA PRO A 98 -17.95 -7.33 2.98
C PRO A 98 -18.79 -8.21 2.04
N ALA A 99 -20.09 -7.95 1.93
CA ALA A 99 -20.99 -8.67 1.01
C ALA A 99 -20.63 -8.50 -0.49
N ARG A 100 -19.70 -7.62 -0.85
CA ARG A 100 -19.21 -7.44 -2.23
C ARG A 100 -18.06 -8.38 -2.59
N ARG A 101 -17.68 -9.29 -1.67
CA ARG A 101 -16.62 -10.26 -1.88
C ARG A 101 -16.80 -11.06 -3.18
N ASP A 102 -17.99 -11.59 -3.42
CA ASP A 102 -18.26 -12.45 -4.59
C ASP A 102 -18.11 -11.67 -5.89
N LEU A 103 -18.53 -10.41 -5.92
CA LEU A 103 -18.34 -9.54 -7.07
C LEU A 103 -16.86 -9.28 -7.34
N GLN A 104 -16.05 -9.03 -6.30
CA GLN A 104 -14.61 -8.89 -6.45
C GLN A 104 -13.98 -10.16 -7.04
N ASP A 105 -14.42 -11.34 -6.61
CA ASP A 105 -13.89 -12.61 -7.14
C ASP A 105 -14.27 -12.81 -8.61
N VAL A 106 -15.48 -12.45 -9.01
CA VAL A 106 -15.88 -12.44 -10.43
C VAL A 106 -15.03 -11.47 -11.24
N LEU A 107 -14.78 -10.25 -10.74
CA LEU A 107 -13.91 -9.28 -11.41
C LEU A 107 -12.47 -9.80 -11.57
N THR A 108 -11.95 -10.47 -10.55
CA THR A 108 -10.65 -11.17 -10.64
C THR A 108 -10.68 -12.26 -11.71
N CYS A 109 -11.72 -13.09 -11.75
CA CYS A 109 -11.86 -14.16 -12.76
C CYS A 109 -11.92 -13.61 -14.20
N VAL A 110 -12.63 -12.50 -14.41
CA VAL A 110 -12.71 -11.82 -15.71
C VAL A 110 -11.33 -11.31 -16.13
N ARG A 111 -10.61 -10.63 -15.23
CA ARG A 111 -9.23 -10.15 -15.48
C ARG A 111 -8.29 -11.30 -15.83
N GLU A 112 -8.36 -12.38 -15.08
CA GLU A 112 -7.48 -13.55 -15.19
C GLU A 112 -7.94 -14.55 -16.27
N LYS A 113 -9.08 -14.28 -16.93
CA LYS A 113 -9.69 -15.10 -17.99
C LYS A 113 -9.89 -16.57 -17.58
N CYS A 114 -10.41 -16.80 -16.38
CA CYS A 114 -10.71 -18.14 -15.88
C CYS A 114 -12.11 -18.23 -15.27
N LYS A 115 -12.62 -19.46 -15.05
CA LYS A 115 -13.86 -19.68 -14.31
C LYS A 115 -13.61 -19.62 -12.80
N ILE A 116 -14.66 -19.35 -12.02
CA ILE A 116 -14.56 -19.25 -10.55
C ILE A 116 -14.00 -20.53 -9.91
N GLN A 117 -14.34 -21.70 -10.46
CA GLN A 117 -13.86 -23.00 -9.97
C GLN A 117 -12.36 -23.21 -10.25
N GLU A 118 -11.79 -22.49 -11.22
CA GLU A 118 -10.40 -22.62 -11.67
C GLU A 118 -9.50 -21.54 -11.06
N ALA A 119 -10.07 -20.53 -10.39
CA ALA A 119 -9.36 -19.34 -9.95
C ALA A 119 -8.32 -19.63 -8.85
N GLY A 120 -8.58 -20.61 -7.97
CA GLY A 120 -7.63 -21.06 -6.95
C GLY A 120 -7.03 -19.89 -6.15
N PHE A 121 -5.69 -19.83 -6.07
CA PHE A 121 -4.94 -18.80 -5.35
C PHE A 121 -4.95 -17.40 -5.99
N ARG A 122 -5.63 -17.22 -7.13
CA ARG A 122 -5.86 -15.89 -7.71
C ARG A 122 -6.87 -15.08 -6.88
N LEU A 123 -7.76 -15.76 -6.17
CA LEU A 123 -8.70 -15.12 -5.25
C LEU A 123 -8.04 -14.85 -3.90
N HIS A 124 -8.51 -13.82 -3.20
CA HIS A 124 -8.06 -13.57 -1.83
C HIS A 124 -8.58 -14.66 -0.88
N GLN A 125 -7.81 -14.95 0.17
CA GLN A 125 -8.13 -16.05 1.08
C GLN A 125 -9.33 -15.76 2.00
N ASN A 126 -9.71 -14.49 2.18
CA ASN A 126 -10.78 -14.07 3.06
C ASN A 126 -11.49 -12.82 2.54
N ALA A 127 -12.59 -12.44 3.20
CA ALA A 127 -13.42 -11.29 2.86
C ALA A 127 -13.00 -9.99 3.56
N GLU A 128 -11.75 -9.88 4.02
CA GLU A 128 -11.31 -8.78 4.88
C GLU A 128 -10.84 -7.53 4.11
N ARG A 129 -10.90 -7.52 2.78
CA ARG A 129 -10.45 -6.38 1.94
C ARG A 129 -11.58 -5.40 1.65
N TYR A 130 -12.48 -5.20 2.61
CA TYR A 130 -13.52 -4.18 2.57
C TYR A 130 -13.09 -2.88 3.28
N MET A 131 -13.80 -1.79 3.01
CA MET A 131 -13.65 -0.53 3.73
C MET A 131 -14.13 -0.69 5.18
N LYS A 132 -13.19 -0.90 6.10
CA LYS A 132 -13.49 -1.09 7.52
C LYS A 132 -13.86 0.22 8.21
N GLU A 133 -14.75 0.11 9.19
CA GLU A 133 -15.08 1.20 10.10
C GLU A 133 -13.86 1.68 10.90
N VAL A 134 -13.87 2.96 11.26
CA VAL A 134 -12.77 3.60 12.00
C VAL A 134 -12.48 2.89 13.33
N ALA A 135 -13.53 2.48 14.06
CA ALA A 135 -13.39 1.78 15.32
C ALA A 135 -12.67 0.43 15.16
N GLU A 136 -12.95 -0.29 14.07
CA GLU A 136 -12.30 -1.56 13.75
C GLU A 136 -10.83 -1.34 13.38
N MET A 137 -10.51 -0.33 12.56
CA MET A 137 -9.12 0.01 12.24
C MET A 137 -8.31 0.39 13.49
N LYS A 138 -8.90 1.17 14.41
CA LYS A 138 -8.29 1.48 15.71
C LYS A 138 -8.05 0.21 16.54
N ARG A 139 -9.01 -0.73 16.58
CA ARG A 139 -8.86 -2.01 17.29
C ARG A 139 -7.74 -2.88 16.72
N LEU A 140 -7.65 -2.95 15.39
CA LEU A 140 -6.66 -3.72 14.65
C LEU A 140 -5.22 -3.22 14.84
N PHE A 141 -5.08 -1.89 14.94
CA PHE A 141 -3.80 -1.20 15.12
C PHE A 141 -3.60 -0.67 16.56
N ARG A 142 -4.35 -1.17 17.55
CA ARG A 142 -4.27 -0.68 18.94
C ARG A 142 -2.87 -0.72 19.57
N LYS A 143 -2.01 -1.64 19.10
CA LYS A 143 -0.60 -1.76 19.54
C LYS A 143 0.31 -0.70 18.89
N TYR A 144 -0.15 -0.05 17.83
CA TYR A 144 0.59 0.88 16.99
C TYR A 144 -0.30 2.09 16.62
N PRO A 145 -0.82 2.86 17.61
CA PRO A 145 -1.81 3.90 17.35
C PRO A 145 -1.31 5.02 16.41
N SER A 146 0.00 5.26 16.36
CA SER A 146 0.62 6.23 15.45
C SER A 146 0.36 5.92 13.98
N THR A 147 0.15 4.65 13.61
CA THR A 147 -0.14 4.27 12.21
C THR A 147 -1.49 4.79 11.73
N ILE A 148 -2.47 4.84 12.63
CA ILE A 148 -3.79 5.44 12.37
C ILE A 148 -3.68 6.95 12.33
N TYR A 149 -2.95 7.57 13.26
CA TYR A 149 -2.73 9.02 13.25
C TYR A 149 -2.13 9.51 11.93
N ASN A 150 -1.14 8.80 11.40
CA ASN A 150 -0.50 9.16 10.13
C ASN A 150 -1.45 9.13 8.93
N THR A 151 -2.56 8.39 8.98
CA THR A 151 -3.58 8.44 7.92
C THR A 151 -4.22 9.83 7.81
N MET A 152 -4.46 10.48 8.96
CA MET A 152 -5.02 11.83 9.01
C MET A 152 -4.00 12.86 8.54
N VAL A 153 -2.74 12.74 8.99
CA VAL A 153 -1.64 13.63 8.54
C VAL A 153 -1.51 13.60 7.01
N ILE A 154 -1.57 12.41 6.40
CA ILE A 154 -1.52 12.27 4.95
C ILE A 154 -2.77 12.90 4.31
N SER A 155 -3.96 12.60 4.83
CA SER A 155 -5.21 13.15 4.30
C SER A 155 -5.25 14.69 4.33
N GLU A 156 -4.76 15.30 5.41
CA GLU A 156 -4.72 16.76 5.59
C GLU A 156 -3.66 17.42 4.68
N ALA A 157 -2.60 16.69 4.32
CA ALA A 157 -1.60 17.17 3.37
C ALA A 157 -2.09 17.13 1.91
N CYS A 158 -3.03 16.25 1.58
CA CYS A 158 -3.60 16.11 0.25
C CYS A 158 -4.70 17.15 -0.01
N ASN A 159 -4.33 18.32 -0.55
CA ASN A 159 -5.24 19.46 -0.76
C ASN A 159 -5.68 19.68 -2.22
N PHE A 160 -5.45 18.70 -3.11
CA PHE A 160 -5.83 18.81 -4.52
C PHE A 160 -7.34 18.90 -4.70
N SER A 161 -7.81 19.89 -5.47
CA SER A 161 -9.18 19.99 -5.96
C SER A 161 -9.26 19.82 -7.48
N LEU A 162 -10.33 19.17 -7.95
CA LEU A 162 -10.63 19.09 -9.39
C LEU A 162 -10.88 20.47 -10.01
N ASP A 163 -11.26 21.47 -9.22
CA ASP A 163 -11.46 22.85 -9.67
C ASP A 163 -10.16 23.53 -10.12
N GLU A 164 -9.00 22.98 -9.77
CA GLU A 164 -7.69 23.47 -10.19
C GLU A 164 -7.36 23.10 -11.65
N LEU A 165 -8.11 22.17 -12.26
CA LEU A 165 -7.91 21.73 -13.63
C LEU A 165 -8.36 22.82 -14.61
N LYS A 166 -7.40 23.60 -15.11
CA LYS A 166 -7.65 24.55 -16.20
C LYS A 166 -7.54 23.84 -17.55
N TYR A 167 -8.56 24.01 -18.38
CA TYR A 167 -8.52 23.53 -19.76
C TYR A 167 -7.50 24.37 -20.54
N VAL A 168 -6.37 23.76 -20.89
CA VAL A 168 -5.35 24.37 -21.76
C VAL A 168 -5.58 23.83 -23.16
N TYR A 169 -6.08 24.68 -24.07
CA TYR A 169 -6.09 24.35 -25.49
C TYR A 169 -4.64 24.36 -26.00
N PRO A 170 -4.17 23.30 -26.68
CA PRO A 170 -2.89 23.38 -27.39
C PRO A 170 -3.00 24.39 -28.54
N GLU A 171 -1.96 25.21 -28.74
CA GLU A 171 -1.79 26.07 -29.92
C GLU A 171 -1.57 25.25 -31.20
#